data_AF-A0A934K1C1-F1
#
_entry.id   AF-A0A934K1C1-F1
#
_cell.length_a   1.000
_cell.length_b   1.000
_cell.length_c   1.000
_cell.angle_alpha   90.00
_cell.angle_beta   90.00
_cell.angle_gamma   90.00
#
_symmetry.space_group_name_H-M   'P 1'
#
loop_
_entity.id
_entity.type
_entity.pdbx_description
1 polymer ?
#
loop_
_entity_poly.entity_id
_entity_poly.type
_entity_poly.pdbx_seq_one_letter_code
_entity_poly.pdbx_strand_id
1 'polypeptide(L)'
;MTFTATSFRVVDKFGGGGGDIVVNGDEIDFFNVPECGLFLPKGVGRYQWSLQGATLQLAPLNSDPCPVRPTHFSNQSYTKSGG
;
A
#
# COMPACT_ATOMS: atom_id res chain seq x y z
N MET A 1 -14.92 -10.98 3.84
CA MET A 1 -14.95 -9.50 3.89
C MET A 1 -14.35 -9.01 2.59
N THR A 2 -15.01 -8.07 1.91
CA THR A 2 -14.49 -7.48 0.67
C THR A 2 -13.92 -6.10 1.01
N PHE A 3 -12.63 -5.91 0.76
CA PHE A 3 -11.97 -4.62 0.93
C PHE A 3 -11.93 -3.92 -0.43
N THR A 4 -12.73 -2.88 -0.60
CA THR A 4 -12.77 -2.06 -1.82
C THR A 4 -12.23 -0.68 -1.49
N ALA A 5 -10.92 -0.52 -1.68
CA ALA A 5 -10.27 0.77 -1.66
C ALA A 5 -9.55 0.95 -3.00
N THR A 6 -9.62 2.15 -3.55
CA THR A 6 -9.07 2.49 -4.88
C THR A 6 -7.84 3.39 -4.79
N SER A 7 -7.63 4.02 -3.64
CA SER A 7 -6.52 4.93 -3.39
C SER A 7 -6.02 4.79 -1.97
N PHE A 8 -4.75 5.09 -1.76
CA PHE A 8 -4.13 5.17 -0.44
C PHE A 8 -3.46 6.53 -0.25
N ARG A 9 -3.30 6.93 1.01
CA ARG A 9 -2.48 8.08 1.39
C ARG A 9 -1.58 7.69 2.55
N VAL A 10 -0.29 7.95 2.40
CA VAL A 10 0.67 7.90 3.50
C VAL A 10 0.79 9.31 4.04
N VAL A 11 0.78 9.46 5.37
CA VAL A 11 1.03 10.75 6.03
C VAL A 11 2.35 10.60 6.78
N ASP A 12 3.36 11.33 6.33
CA ASP A 12 4.66 11.42 7.00
C ASP A 12 4.98 12.87 7.39
N LYS A 13 6.17 13.09 7.98
CA LYS A 13 6.63 14.42 8.41
C LYS A 13 6.79 15.44 7.26
N PHE A 14 6.81 15.01 6.00
CA PHE A 14 7.09 15.86 4.84
C PHE A 14 5.83 16.16 4.00
N GLY A 15 4.65 15.83 4.50
CA GLY A 15 3.37 16.15 3.85
C GLY A 15 2.66 14.95 3.24
N GLY A 16 3.35 13.80 3.16
CA GLY A 16 2.79 12.53 2.73
C GLY A 16 2.40 12.43 1.26
N GLY A 17 2.70 11.31 0.62
CA GLY A 17 2.24 10.98 -0.72
C GLY A 17 1.01 10.06 -0.75
N GLY A 18 0.52 9.80 -1.95
CA GLY A 18 -0.56 8.87 -2.20
C GLY A 18 -0.41 8.21 -3.55
N GLY A 19 -1.24 7.22 -3.79
CA GLY A 19 -1.29 6.51 -5.05
C GLY A 19 -2.56 5.67 -5.13
N ASP A 20 -2.60 4.84 -6.14
CA ASP A 20 -3.73 3.97 -6.42
C ASP A 20 -3.50 2.59 -5.82
N ILE A 21 -4.60 1.95 -5.43
CA ILE A 21 -4.61 0.55 -5.03
C ILE A 21 -5.67 -0.25 -5.77
N VAL A 22 -5.35 -1.50 -6.03
CA VAL A 22 -6.30 -2.52 -6.49
C VAL A 22 -6.23 -3.70 -5.53
N VAL A 23 -7.39 -4.17 -5.10
CA VAL A 23 -7.52 -5.29 -4.17
C VAL A 23 -8.17 -6.45 -4.91
N ASN A 24 -7.52 -7.61 -4.91
CA ASN A 24 -8.00 -8.81 -5.57
C ASN A 24 -7.87 -10.00 -4.63
N GLY A 25 -8.96 -10.38 -3.97
CA GLY A 25 -8.92 -11.42 -2.94
C GLY A 25 -8.06 -10.99 -1.76
N ASP A 26 -7.02 -11.77 -1.46
CA ASP A 26 -6.02 -11.52 -0.43
C ASP A 26 -4.77 -10.79 -0.95
N GLU A 27 -4.74 -10.39 -2.22
CA GLU A 27 -3.68 -9.58 -2.82
C GLU A 27 -4.10 -8.10 -2.91
N ILE A 28 -3.13 -7.21 -2.75
CA ILE A 28 -3.27 -5.76 -2.92
C ILE A 28 -2.05 -5.21 -3.67
N ASP A 29 -2.34 -4.42 -4.70
CA ASP A 29 -1.35 -3.79 -5.57
C ASP A 29 -1.31 -2.28 -5.31
N PHE A 30 -0.11 -1.71 -5.16
CA PHE A 30 0.13 -0.28 -5.01
C PHE A 30 0.90 0.27 -6.21
N PHE A 31 0.39 1.34 -6.82
CA PHE A 31 1.00 1.95 -8.02
C PHE A 31 0.71 3.45 -8.12
N ASN A 32 1.28 4.10 -9.15
CA ASN A 32 1.19 5.54 -9.40
C ASN A 32 1.62 6.40 -8.20
N VAL A 33 2.77 6.06 -7.60
CA VAL A 33 3.28 6.73 -6.40
C VAL A 33 4.34 7.76 -6.82
N PRO A 34 4.05 9.09 -6.70
CA PRO A 34 4.94 10.13 -7.21
C PRO A 34 6.34 10.10 -6.58
N GLU A 35 6.43 9.74 -5.30
CA GLU A 35 7.69 9.64 -4.53
C GLU A 35 8.70 8.67 -5.16
N CYS A 36 8.20 7.68 -5.90
CA CYS A 36 9.04 6.68 -6.56
C CYS A 36 9.47 7.12 -7.97
N GLY A 37 8.79 8.11 -8.57
CA GLY A 37 8.94 8.45 -10.00
C GLY A 37 8.57 7.31 -10.95
N LEU A 38 7.85 6.30 -10.47
CA LEU A 38 7.49 5.10 -11.23
C LEU A 38 5.98 5.06 -11.46
N PHE A 39 5.58 4.84 -12.71
CA PHE A 39 4.20 4.73 -13.16
C PHE A 39 3.95 3.42 -13.87
N LEU A 40 2.68 3.02 -13.95
CA LEU A 40 2.26 1.77 -14.60
C LEU A 40 2.87 1.63 -16.02
N PRO A 41 3.27 0.41 -16.41
CA PRO A 41 3.25 -0.84 -15.64
C PRO A 41 4.48 -1.01 -14.72
N LYS A 42 5.41 -0.05 -14.71
CA LYS A 42 6.56 -0.06 -13.80
C LYS A 42 6.09 0.38 -12.41
N GLY A 43 6.85 0.08 -11.36
CA GLY A 43 6.50 0.64 -10.06
C GLY A 43 5.28 -0.01 -9.41
N VAL A 44 4.90 -1.24 -9.74
CA VAL A 44 3.83 -1.96 -9.02
C VAL A 44 4.43 -2.74 -7.85
N GLY A 45 4.04 -2.37 -6.63
CA GLY A 45 4.32 -3.12 -5.42
C GLY A 45 3.14 -4.04 -5.11
N ARG A 46 3.38 -5.35 -4.96
CA ARG A 46 2.32 -6.34 -4.70
C ARG A 46 2.51 -6.94 -3.31
N TYR A 47 1.41 -7.00 -2.56
CA TYR A 47 1.41 -7.45 -1.18
C TYR A 47 0.23 -8.40 -0.95
N GLN A 48 0.44 -9.39 -0.09
CA GLN A 48 -0.65 -10.13 0.52
C GLN A 48 -1.14 -9.33 1.72
N TRP A 49 -2.44 -9.17 1.87
CA TRP A 49 -3.04 -8.45 2.98
C TRP A 49 -3.85 -9.36 3.88
N SER A 50 -3.85 -9.05 5.18
CA SER A 50 -4.74 -9.69 6.15
C SER A 50 -5.17 -8.70 7.22
N LEU A 51 -6.34 -8.94 7.82
CA LEU A 51 -6.84 -8.15 8.95
C LEU A 51 -6.75 -8.97 10.23
N GLN A 52 -6.08 -8.42 11.25
CA GLN A 52 -6.06 -8.94 12.61
C GLN A 52 -6.77 -7.92 13.51
N GLY A 53 -8.06 -8.15 13.77
CA GLY A 53 -8.91 -7.15 14.43
C GLY A 53 -9.09 -5.90 13.57
N ALA A 54 -8.59 -4.77 14.06
CA ALA A 54 -8.61 -3.49 13.33
C ALA A 54 -7.28 -3.17 12.62
N THR A 55 -6.34 -4.11 12.64
CA THR A 55 -4.99 -3.92 12.10
C THR A 55 -4.86 -4.59 10.74
N LEU A 56 -4.52 -3.81 9.72
CA LEU A 56 -4.11 -4.31 8.42
C LEU A 56 -2.62 -4.69 8.46
N GLN A 57 -2.33 -5.92 8.05
CA GLN A 57 -0.99 -6.45 7.86
C GLN A 57 -0.72 -6.63 6.37
N LEU A 58 0.47 -6.23 5.91
CA LEU A 58 0.91 -6.34 4.53
C LEU A 58 2.22 -7.14 4.46
N ALA A 59 2.20 -8.26 3.72
CA ALA A 59 3.37 -9.06 3.43
C ALA A 59 3.76 -8.89 1.95
N PRO A 60 4.99 -8.48 1.62
CA PRO A 60 5.38 -8.28 0.23
C PRO A 60 5.39 -9.62 -0.55
N LEU A 61 4.75 -9.66 -1.71
CA LEU A 61 4.75 -10.80 -2.63
C LEU A 61 5.92 -10.74 -3.63
N ASN A 62 6.44 -9.54 -3.88
CA ASN A 62 7.59 -9.30 -4.73
C ASN A 62 8.52 -8.24 -4.12
N SER A 63 9.72 -8.11 -4.67
CA SER A 63 10.56 -6.93 -4.42
C SER A 63 9.86 -5.72 -5.02
N ASP A 64 9.41 -4.82 -4.15
CA ASP A 64 8.79 -3.58 -4.57
C ASP A 64 9.84 -2.71 -5.31
N PRO A 65 9.60 -2.35 -6.59
CA PRO A 65 10.53 -1.51 -7.37
C PRO A 65 10.66 -0.08 -6.83
N CYS A 66 9.76 0.35 -5.95
CA CYS A 66 9.88 1.60 -5.23
C CYS A 66 10.57 1.39 -3.87
N PRO A 67 11.74 2.00 -3.64
CA PRO A 67 12.51 1.77 -2.42
C PRO A 67 11.85 2.31 -1.14
N VAL A 68 10.95 3.30 -1.24
CA VAL A 68 10.25 3.88 -0.07
C VAL A 68 9.02 3.09 0.37
N ARG A 69 8.45 2.26 -0.50
CA ARG A 69 7.23 1.51 -0.18
C ARG A 69 7.45 0.36 0.80
N PRO A 70 8.54 -0.41 0.76
CA PRO A 70 8.82 -1.40 1.78
C PRO A 70 8.88 -0.78 3.19
N THR A 71 9.54 0.37 3.37
CA THR A 71 9.61 1.01 4.69
C THR A 71 8.27 1.58 5.13
N HIS A 72 7.42 1.98 4.18
CA HIS A 72 6.07 2.47 4.47
C HIS A 72 5.13 1.28 4.73
N PHE A 73 4.98 0.34 3.81
CA PHE A 73 4.00 -0.75 3.83
C PHE A 73 4.42 -2.02 4.57
N SER A 74 5.67 -2.47 4.43
CA SER A 74 6.10 -3.71 5.07
C SER A 74 6.47 -3.46 6.53
N ASN A 75 5.95 -4.29 7.43
CA ASN A 75 6.13 -4.20 8.89
C ASN A 75 5.41 -3.03 9.59
N GLN A 76 4.44 -2.39 8.94
CA GLN A 76 3.58 -1.40 9.60
C GLN A 76 2.18 -1.95 9.85
N SER A 77 1.57 -1.50 10.93
CA SER A 77 0.20 -1.83 11.32
C SER A 77 -0.69 -0.63 11.03
N TYR A 78 -1.60 -0.78 10.07
CA TYR A 78 -2.51 0.30 9.69
C TYR A 78 -3.85 0.14 10.37
N THR A 79 -4.29 1.19 11.05
CA THR A 79 -5.66 1.31 11.56
C THR A 79 -6.46 2.21 10.65
N LYS A 80 -7.75 1.89 10.48
CA LYS A 80 -8.67 2.75 9.76
C LYS A 80 -8.74 4.10 10.49
N SER A 81 -8.34 5.19 9.85
CA SER A 81 -8.69 6.52 10.35
C SER A 81 -10.20 6.68 10.21
N GLY A 82 -10.89 6.90 11.34
CA GLY A 82 -12.33 7.15 11.35
C GLY A 82 -12.67 8.31 10.42
N GLY A 83 -13.73 8.12 9.62
CA GLY A 83 -14.42 9.21 8.95
C GLY A 83 -15.35 9.91 9.92
#